data_AF-A0A3D0NTR0-F1
#
_entry.id   AF-A0A3D0NTR0-F1
#
_cell.length_a   1.000
_cell.length_b   1.000
_cell.length_c   1.000
_cell.angle_alpha   90.00
_cell.angle_beta   90.00
_cell.angle_gamma   90.00
#
_symmetry.space_group_name_H-M   'P 1'
#
loop_
_entity.id
_entity.type
_entity.pdbx_description
1 polymer ?
#
loop_
_entity_poly.entity_id
_entity_poly.type
_entity_poly.pdbx_seq_one_letter_code
_entity_poly.pdbx_strand_id
1 'polypeptide(L)'
;LPMVFKEYEKLAKTLIEMRQRGEYFNFFHFMIDLDQGPCAIKRLRGCGCGNEYVAVTPQGDIYPCHQFVGEEQWKMGNLNDGTFNEDMKLRFAKANVYSKSNCKNCWAKFYCSGGCNANNWQYEGDILKSHKVGCELEKKRLECAIMIKAALADQEDMPKSTCDGEDCFAPCL
;
A
#
# COMPACT_ATOMS: atom_id res chain seq x y z
N LEU A 1 9.47 -7.96 16.44
CA LEU A 1 8.09 -7.44 16.28
C LEU A 1 7.52 -6.79 17.54
N PRO A 2 7.54 -7.39 18.75
CA PRO A 2 6.85 -6.82 19.92
C PRO A 2 7.26 -5.38 20.28
N MET A 3 8.56 -5.08 20.22
CA MET A 3 9.05 -3.71 20.48
C MET A 3 8.54 -2.71 19.44
N VAL A 4 8.59 -3.06 18.15
CA VAL A 4 8.09 -2.20 17.05
C VAL A 4 6.59 -1.94 17.21
N PHE A 5 5.81 -2.93 17.65
CA PHE A 5 4.39 -2.75 17.91
C PHE A 5 4.13 -1.77 19.04
N LYS A 6 4.89 -1.86 20.14
CA LYS A 6 4.81 -0.90 21.25
C LYS A 6 5.14 0.52 20.80
N GLU A 7 6.14 0.68 19.92
CA GLU A 7 6.47 2.02 19.38
C GLU A 7 5.37 2.56 18.45
N TYR A 8 4.70 1.72 17.65
CA TYR A 8 3.53 2.16 16.88
C TYR A 8 2.37 2.59 17.77
N GLU A 9 2.09 1.84 18.84
CA GLU A 9 1.04 2.19 19.80
C GLU A 9 1.37 3.46 20.56
N LYS A 10 2.64 3.65 20.94
CA LYS A 10 3.14 4.88 21.56
C LYS A 10 2.96 6.07 20.61
N LEU A 11 3.41 5.95 19.36
CA LEU A 11 3.23 6.98 18.34
C LEU A 11 1.75 7.32 18.17
N ALA A 12 0.87 6.32 18.07
CA ALA A 12 -0.56 6.55 17.89
C ALA A 12 -1.19 7.32 19.06
N LYS A 13 -0.83 6.99 20.31
CA LYS A 13 -1.27 7.74 21.50
C LYS A 13 -0.77 9.19 21.47
N THR A 14 0.51 9.39 21.16
CA THR A 14 1.08 10.74 21.01
C THR A 14 0.35 11.54 19.94
N LEU A 15 0.00 10.93 18.80
CA LEU A 15 -0.74 11.62 17.75
C LEU A 15 -2.16 12.01 18.19
N ILE A 16 -2.85 11.18 18.98
CA ILE A 16 -4.15 11.53 19.56
C ILE A 16 -4.01 12.76 20.48
N GLU A 17 -3.04 12.74 21.41
CA GLU A 17 -2.77 13.86 22.33
C GLU A 17 -2.37 15.14 21.58
N MET A 18 -1.60 15.04 20.50
CA MET A 18 -1.26 16.18 19.64
C MET A 18 -2.50 16.75 18.96
N ARG A 19 -3.34 15.90 18.36
CA ARG A 19 -4.57 16.32 17.68
C ARG A 19 -5.53 17.04 18.63
N GLN A 20 -5.69 16.54 19.85
CA GLN A 20 -6.50 17.17 20.91
C GLN A 20 -5.98 18.55 21.33
N ARG A 21 -4.67 18.80 21.19
CA ARG A 21 -4.04 20.12 21.42
C ARG A 21 -4.04 21.02 20.18
N GLY A 22 -4.68 20.60 19.08
CA GLY A 22 -4.67 21.33 17.81
C GLY A 22 -3.37 21.19 17.01
N GLU A 23 -2.47 20.28 17.40
CA GLU A 23 -1.20 20.05 16.71
C GLU A 23 -1.35 19.00 15.61
N TYR A 24 -0.60 19.18 14.51
CA TYR A 24 -0.63 18.26 13.38
C TYR A 24 0.73 17.66 13.03
N PHE A 25 0.86 16.34 13.16
CA PHE A 25 1.93 15.55 12.54
C PHE A 25 1.36 14.62 11.46
N ASN A 26 2.04 14.56 10.32
CA ASN A 26 1.69 13.66 9.22
C ASN A 26 2.51 12.37 9.29
N PHE A 27 1.83 11.25 9.53
CA PHE A 27 2.41 9.92 9.39
C PHE A 27 1.59 9.12 8.39
N PHE A 28 2.08 9.02 7.15
CA PHE A 28 1.30 8.49 6.03
C PHE A 28 0.77 7.06 6.25
N HIS A 29 1.48 6.23 7.02
CA HIS A 29 1.03 4.86 7.31
C HIS A 29 -0.20 4.79 8.23
N PHE A 30 -0.58 5.88 8.91
CA PHE A 30 -1.83 5.96 9.68
C PHE A 30 -2.94 6.71 8.94
N MET A 31 -2.68 7.17 7.71
CA MET A 31 -3.69 7.78 6.87
C MET A 31 -4.55 6.69 6.23
N ILE A 32 -5.63 6.31 6.92
CA ILE A 32 -6.63 5.39 6.39
C ILE A 32 -7.93 6.13 6.14
N ASP A 33 -8.63 5.70 5.10
CA ASP A 33 -9.96 6.18 4.76
C ASP A 33 -11.01 5.09 5.02
N LEU A 34 -11.85 5.34 6.01
CA LEU A 34 -12.94 4.45 6.43
C LEU A 34 -14.24 4.75 5.68
N ASP A 35 -14.44 5.99 5.20
CA ASP A 35 -15.74 6.51 4.75
C ASP A 35 -15.82 6.77 3.24
N GLN A 36 -14.71 7.16 2.59
CA GLN A 36 -14.66 7.57 1.19
C GLN A 36 -13.84 6.59 0.33
N GLY A 37 -14.11 5.31 0.56
CA GLY A 37 -13.29 4.22 0.06
C GLY A 37 -12.99 4.31 -1.45
N PRO A 38 -11.73 4.11 -1.88
CA PRO A 38 -11.43 3.95 -3.30
C PRO A 38 -12.26 2.79 -3.86
N CYS A 39 -12.74 2.94 -5.11
CA CYS A 39 -13.45 1.91 -5.87
C CYS A 39 -12.88 0.51 -5.54
N ALA A 40 -13.73 -0.47 -5.23
CA ALA A 40 -13.31 -1.80 -4.78
C ALA A 40 -12.18 -2.39 -5.63
N ILE A 41 -12.19 -2.11 -6.94
CA ILE A 41 -11.15 -2.47 -7.90
C ILE A 41 -9.75 -2.02 -7.47
N LYS A 42 -9.58 -0.78 -6.98
CA LYS A 42 -8.28 -0.24 -6.56
C LYS A 42 -7.74 -0.98 -5.33
N ARG A 43 -8.60 -1.34 -4.36
CA ARG A 43 -8.23 -2.17 -3.19
C ARG A 43 -7.85 -3.60 -3.58
N LEU A 44 -8.35 -4.08 -4.73
CA LEU A 44 -7.98 -5.40 -5.25
C LEU A 44 -6.66 -5.40 -6.00
N ARG A 45 -6.33 -4.31 -6.70
CA ARG A 45 -5.14 -4.22 -7.57
C ARG A 45 -3.85 -3.86 -6.83
N GLY A 46 -3.95 -3.28 -5.64
CA GLY A 46 -2.78 -2.84 -4.87
C GLY A 46 -1.96 -1.81 -5.64
N CYS A 47 -0.63 -1.92 -5.61
CA CYS A 47 0.25 -0.95 -6.27
C CYS A 47 0.31 -1.06 -7.80
N GLY A 48 -0.36 -2.04 -8.42
CA GLY A 48 -0.36 -2.22 -9.87
C GLY A 48 0.93 -2.78 -10.49
N CYS A 49 1.93 -3.11 -9.67
CA CYS A 49 3.23 -3.67 -10.09
C CYS A 49 3.07 -4.81 -11.11
N GLY A 50 3.74 -4.66 -12.26
CA GLY A 50 3.76 -5.62 -13.35
C GLY A 50 2.48 -5.67 -14.18
N ASN A 51 1.50 -4.78 -13.94
CA ASN A 51 0.26 -4.74 -14.74
C ASN A 51 -0.09 -3.32 -15.18
N GLU A 52 -0.40 -2.45 -14.22
CA GLU A 52 -0.79 -1.05 -14.47
C GLU A 52 0.34 -0.07 -14.14
N TYR A 53 1.36 -0.57 -13.46
CA TYR A 53 2.58 0.13 -13.14
C TYR A 53 3.78 -0.76 -13.47
N VAL A 54 4.76 -0.18 -14.17
CA VAL A 54 6.03 -0.81 -14.53
C VAL A 54 7.17 0.18 -14.32
N ALA A 55 8.39 -0.35 -14.14
CA ALA A 55 9.61 0.43 -14.17
C ALA A 55 10.30 0.28 -15.53
N VAL A 56 10.95 1.34 -15.99
CA VAL A 56 11.71 1.35 -17.23
C VAL A 56 13.13 1.80 -16.91
N THR A 57 14.13 1.04 -17.34
CA THR A 57 15.55 1.41 -17.16
C THR A 57 16.01 2.41 -18.24
N PRO A 58 17.17 3.09 -18.06
CA PRO A 58 17.74 3.93 -19.10
C PRO A 58 18.02 3.19 -20.43
N GLN A 59 18.19 1.87 -20.39
CA GLN A 59 18.38 1.01 -21.56
C GLN A 59 17.05 0.66 -22.25
N GLY A 60 15.92 1.10 -21.70
CA GLY A 60 14.58 0.80 -22.19
C GLY A 60 14.00 -0.50 -21.64
N ASP A 61 14.69 -1.23 -20.77
CA ASP A 61 14.20 -2.50 -20.24
C ASP A 61 13.02 -2.28 -19.29
N ILE A 62 11.98 -3.09 -19.45
CA ILE A 62 10.74 -2.98 -18.69
C ILE A 62 10.74 -4.04 -17.59
N TYR A 63 10.43 -3.63 -16.36
CA TYR A 63 10.33 -4.51 -15.19
C TYR A 63 9.02 -4.26 -14.41
N PRO A 64 8.53 -5.23 -13.61
CA PRO A 64 7.28 -5.09 -12.88
C PRO A 64 7.23 -3.89 -11.94
N CYS A 65 8.34 -3.59 -11.25
CA CYS A 65 8.55 -2.36 -10.51
C CYS A 65 10.05 -2.12 -10.29
N HIS A 66 10.40 -0.99 -9.67
CA HIS A 66 11.79 -0.64 -9.40
C HIS A 66 12.55 -1.67 -8.56
N GLN A 67 11.86 -2.44 -7.71
CA GLN A 67 12.49 -3.48 -6.87
C GLN A 67 12.91 -4.73 -7.67
N PHE A 68 12.39 -4.92 -8.87
CA PHE A 68 12.73 -6.06 -9.75
C PHE A 68 13.81 -5.71 -10.79
N VAL A 69 14.20 -4.44 -10.88
CA VAL A 69 15.21 -3.99 -11.85
C VAL A 69 16.54 -4.67 -11.58
N GLY A 70 17.14 -5.25 -12.62
CA GLY A 70 18.40 -5.99 -12.54
C GLY A 70 18.24 -7.51 -12.39
N GLU A 71 17.03 -8.01 -12.15
CA GLU A 71 16.76 -9.44 -12.17
C GLU A 71 16.20 -9.89 -13.51
N GLU A 72 17.05 -10.43 -14.38
CA GLU A 72 16.71 -10.75 -15.78
C GLU A 72 15.45 -11.62 -15.95
N GLN A 73 15.20 -12.53 -15.01
CA GLN A 73 13.99 -13.38 -14.99
C GLN A 73 12.66 -12.60 -14.87
N TRP A 74 12.74 -11.34 -14.44
CA TRP A 74 11.60 -10.42 -14.31
C TRP A 74 11.57 -9.37 -15.42
N LYS A 75 12.44 -9.45 -16.43
CA LYS A 75 12.36 -8.56 -17.59
C LYS A 75 11.08 -8.82 -18.38
N MET A 76 10.29 -7.78 -18.55
CA MET A 76 9.01 -7.79 -19.26
C MET A 76 9.14 -7.37 -20.73
N GLY A 77 10.33 -7.02 -21.20
CA GLY A 77 10.58 -6.57 -22.57
C GLY A 77 11.45 -5.32 -22.62
N ASN A 78 11.45 -4.61 -23.74
CA ASN A 78 12.21 -3.38 -23.94
C ASN A 78 11.42 -2.38 -24.81
N LEU A 79 11.46 -1.10 -24.44
CA LEU A 79 10.75 -0.04 -25.15
C LEU A 79 11.31 0.23 -26.55
N ASN A 80 12.62 0.09 -26.73
CA ASN A 80 13.30 0.44 -27.98
C ASN A 80 12.98 -0.55 -29.10
N ASP A 81 12.73 -1.82 -28.76
CA ASP A 81 12.33 -2.86 -29.71
C ASP A 81 10.82 -3.19 -29.69
N GLY A 82 10.06 -2.59 -28.77
CA GLY A 82 8.62 -2.76 -28.65
C GLY A 82 8.21 -4.16 -28.18
N THR A 83 9.09 -4.88 -27.48
CA THR A 83 8.78 -6.20 -26.92
C THR A 83 8.03 -6.08 -25.59
N PHE A 84 6.99 -6.89 -25.41
CA PHE A 84 6.18 -6.92 -24.19
C PHE A 84 5.80 -8.36 -23.80
N ASN A 85 6.03 -8.71 -22.54
CA ASN A 85 5.71 -10.01 -21.97
C ASN A 85 4.31 -9.99 -21.35
N GLU A 86 3.30 -10.24 -22.19
CA GLU A 86 1.89 -10.27 -21.77
C GLU A 86 1.60 -11.38 -20.75
N ASP A 87 2.32 -12.51 -20.78
CA ASP A 87 2.15 -13.59 -19.80
C ASP A 87 2.60 -13.17 -18.41
N MET A 88 3.74 -12.47 -18.30
CA MET A 88 4.22 -11.92 -17.04
C MET A 88 3.25 -10.86 -16.52
N LYS A 89 2.73 -10.00 -17.40
CA LYS A 89 1.69 -9.02 -17.05
C LYS A 89 0.44 -9.69 -16.48
N LEU A 90 -0.08 -10.73 -17.15
CA LEU A 90 -1.23 -11.51 -16.67
C LEU A 90 -0.93 -12.21 -15.34
N ARG A 91 0.31 -12.67 -15.13
CA ARG A 91 0.75 -13.26 -13.85
C ARG A 91 0.70 -12.25 -12.71
N PHE A 92 1.20 -11.03 -12.93
CA PHE A 92 1.15 -9.96 -11.92
C PHE A 92 -0.26 -9.41 -11.70
N ALA A 93 -1.10 -9.32 -12.74
CA ALA A 93 -2.51 -8.96 -12.60
C ALA A 93 -3.28 -9.91 -11.66
N LYS A 94 -2.89 -11.19 -11.65
CA LYS A 94 -3.45 -12.20 -10.74
C LYS A 94 -2.87 -12.12 -9.34
N ALA A 95 -1.82 -11.36 -9.06
CA ALA A 95 -1.14 -11.31 -7.77
C ALA A 95 -1.84 -10.40 -6.74
N ASN A 96 -3.12 -10.67 -6.46
CA ASN A 96 -3.99 -9.88 -5.59
C ASN A 96 -4.49 -10.66 -4.35
N VAL A 97 -5.29 -10.00 -3.52
CA VAL A 97 -5.81 -10.54 -2.25
C VAL A 97 -6.66 -11.81 -2.38
N TYR A 98 -7.21 -12.11 -3.55
CA TYR A 98 -8.00 -13.33 -3.77
C TYR A 98 -7.14 -14.54 -4.15
N SER A 99 -6.00 -14.32 -4.81
CA SER A 99 -5.10 -15.41 -5.21
C SER A 99 -4.11 -15.80 -4.12
N LYS A 100 -3.70 -14.86 -3.27
CA LYS A 100 -2.79 -15.12 -2.16
C LYS A 100 -3.50 -15.89 -1.04
N SER A 101 -3.04 -17.10 -0.74
CA SER A 101 -3.68 -18.00 0.22
C SER A 101 -3.87 -17.37 1.61
N ASN A 102 -2.84 -16.70 2.12
CA ASN A 102 -2.83 -16.02 3.42
C ASN A 102 -3.80 -14.83 3.47
N CYS A 103 -4.12 -14.20 2.33
CA CYS A 103 -4.98 -13.03 2.28
C CYS A 103 -6.47 -13.39 2.34
N LYS A 104 -6.86 -14.59 1.89
CA LYS A 104 -8.28 -14.99 1.79
C LYS A 104 -9.05 -14.81 3.10
N ASN A 105 -8.43 -15.17 4.23
CA ASN A 105 -9.02 -15.12 5.56
C ASN A 105 -8.49 -13.96 6.43
N CYS A 106 -7.77 -13.00 5.84
CA CYS A 106 -7.20 -11.87 6.58
C CYS A 106 -8.22 -10.73 6.70
N TRP A 107 -8.42 -10.21 7.91
CA TRP A 107 -9.33 -9.09 8.17
C TRP A 107 -8.87 -7.78 7.50
N ALA A 108 -7.56 -7.61 7.31
CA ALA A 108 -6.97 -6.39 6.77
C ALA A 108 -6.92 -6.35 5.24
N LYS A 109 -7.38 -7.39 4.53
CA LYS A 109 -7.10 -7.57 3.09
C LYS A 109 -7.56 -6.41 2.21
N PHE A 110 -8.68 -5.77 2.54
CA PHE A 110 -9.19 -4.63 1.77
C PHE A 110 -8.58 -3.28 2.15
N TYR A 111 -7.75 -3.25 3.18
CA TYR A 111 -6.94 -2.09 3.55
C TYR A 111 -5.53 -2.19 2.98
N CYS A 112 -4.89 -3.36 3.10
CA CYS A 112 -3.50 -3.54 2.68
C CYS A 112 -3.30 -3.95 1.21
N SER A 113 -4.38 -4.32 0.52
CA SER A 113 -4.37 -4.73 -0.90
C SER A 113 -3.42 -5.88 -1.27
N GLY A 114 -3.01 -6.69 -0.29
CA GLY A 114 -2.17 -7.89 -0.52
C GLY A 114 -0.66 -7.67 -0.40
N GLY A 115 -0.22 -6.46 -0.03
CA GLY A 115 1.18 -6.15 0.26
C GLY A 115 2.09 -6.04 -0.96
N CYS A 116 3.40 -5.98 -0.73
CA CYS A 116 4.42 -5.76 -1.77
C CYS A 116 4.78 -7.07 -2.49
N ASN A 117 4.53 -7.15 -3.80
CA ASN A 117 4.89 -8.31 -4.61
C ASN A 117 6.41 -8.57 -4.68
N ALA A 118 7.25 -7.53 -4.58
CA ALA A 118 8.70 -7.71 -4.53
C ALA A 118 9.16 -8.37 -3.22
N ASN A 119 8.60 -7.98 -2.08
CA ASN A 119 8.88 -8.65 -0.80
C ASN A 119 8.37 -10.09 -0.79
N ASN A 120 7.21 -10.35 -1.38
CA ASN A 120 6.67 -11.69 -1.53
C ASN A 120 7.64 -12.59 -2.32
N TRP A 121 8.20 -12.08 -3.42
CA TRP A 121 9.24 -12.79 -4.16
C TRP A 121 10.51 -12.97 -3.32
N GLN A 122 11.08 -11.87 -2.83
CA GLN A 122 12.39 -11.86 -2.15
C GLN A 122 12.45 -12.78 -0.92
N TYR A 123 11.36 -12.81 -0.13
CA TYR A 123 11.36 -13.51 1.16
C TYR A 123 10.59 -14.83 1.15
N GLU A 124 9.61 -15.00 0.26
CA GLU A 124 8.79 -16.23 0.20
C GLU A 124 9.00 -17.04 -1.08
N GLY A 125 9.81 -16.54 -2.03
CA GLY A 125 10.12 -17.18 -3.32
C GLY A 125 8.94 -17.25 -4.28
N ASP A 126 7.85 -16.53 -4.01
CA ASP A 126 6.64 -16.56 -4.81
C ASP A 126 5.83 -15.28 -4.60
N ILE A 127 5.56 -14.55 -5.68
CA ILE A 127 4.75 -13.32 -5.63
C ILE A 127 3.34 -13.58 -5.07
N LEU A 128 2.82 -14.82 -5.13
CA LEU A 128 1.52 -15.21 -4.58
C LEU A 128 1.55 -15.61 -3.10
N LYS A 129 2.72 -15.61 -2.46
CA LYS A 129 2.87 -15.84 -1.02
C LYS A 129 3.19 -14.53 -0.32
N SER A 130 2.30 -14.09 0.57
CA SER A 130 2.47 -12.81 1.24
C SER A 130 3.62 -12.85 2.25
N HIS A 131 4.52 -11.86 2.21
CA HIS A 131 5.62 -11.73 3.15
C HIS A 131 5.12 -11.54 4.60
N LYS A 132 5.36 -12.53 5.46
CA LYS A 132 4.74 -12.64 6.79
C LYS A 132 5.04 -11.45 7.70
N VAL A 133 6.31 -11.05 7.81
CA VAL A 133 6.71 -9.92 8.68
C VAL A 133 6.05 -8.62 8.22
N GLY A 134 5.99 -8.40 6.90
CA GLY A 134 5.28 -7.26 6.32
C GLY A 134 3.79 -7.25 6.67
N CYS A 135 3.12 -8.41 6.59
CA CYS A 135 1.71 -8.53 6.97
C CYS A 135 1.46 -8.21 8.44
N GLU A 136 2.32 -8.66 9.36
CA GLU A 136 2.17 -8.38 10.79
C GLU A 136 2.37 -6.89 11.11
N LEU A 137 3.37 -6.24 10.48
CA LEU A 137 3.60 -4.81 10.64
C LEU A 137 2.42 -3.98 10.10
N GLU A 138 1.91 -4.35 8.94
CA GLU A 138 0.79 -3.65 8.30
C GLU A 138 -0.50 -3.77 9.11
N LYS A 139 -0.80 -4.98 9.62
CA LYS A 139 -1.95 -5.18 10.52
C LYS A 139 -1.85 -4.31 11.78
N LYS A 140 -0.67 -4.24 12.42
CA LYS A 140 -0.48 -3.38 13.59
C LYS A 140 -0.64 -1.90 13.26
N ARG A 141 -0.13 -1.44 12.11
CA ARG A 141 -0.31 -0.05 11.67
C ARG A 141 -1.79 0.27 11.45
N LEU A 142 -2.53 -0.65 10.83
CA LEU A 142 -3.97 -0.51 10.61
C LEU A 142 -4.75 -0.51 11.93
N GLU A 143 -4.41 -1.38 12.89
CA GLU A 143 -4.97 -1.34 14.25
C GLU A 143 -4.77 0.03 14.90
N CYS A 144 -3.56 0.57 14.83
CA CYS A 144 -3.24 1.89 15.39
C CYS A 144 -3.99 3.02 14.68
N ALA A 145 -4.09 2.97 13.35
CA ALA A 145 -4.81 3.95 12.56
C ALA A 145 -6.32 3.96 12.86
N ILE A 146 -6.93 2.76 12.99
CA ILE A 146 -8.32 2.62 13.41
C ILE A 146 -8.52 3.13 14.83
N MET A 147 -7.60 2.84 15.76
CA MET A 147 -7.65 3.37 17.13
C MET A 147 -7.63 4.90 17.15
N ILE A 148 -6.78 5.55 16.34
CA ILE A 148 -6.73 7.01 16.23
C ILE A 148 -8.07 7.54 15.73
N LYS A 149 -8.61 6.96 14.66
CA LYS A 149 -9.90 7.35 14.10
C LYS A 149 -11.04 7.21 15.11
N ALA A 150 -11.11 6.07 15.80
CA ALA A 150 -12.12 5.83 16.83
C ALA A 150 -12.00 6.81 18.01
N ALA A 151 -10.77 7.12 18.46
CA ALA A 151 -10.54 8.05 19.57
C ALA A 151 -10.88 9.51 19.24
N LEU A 152 -10.88 9.87 17.95
CA LEU A 152 -11.13 11.23 17.47
C LEU A 152 -12.50 11.36 16.79
N ALA A 153 -13.30 10.29 16.68
CA ALA A 153 -14.56 10.29 15.95
C ALA A 153 -15.54 11.38 16.43
N ASP A 154 -15.60 11.65 17.73
CA ASP A 154 -16.45 12.70 18.31
C ASP A 154 -15.91 14.13 18.10
N GLN A 155 -14.68 14.27 17.59
CA GLN A 155 -13.99 15.55 17.34
C GLN A 155 -13.92 15.90 15.84
N GLU A 156 -14.26 14.96 14.95
CA GLU A 156 -14.18 15.12 13.48
C GLU A 156 -15.31 16.00 12.88
N ASP A 157 -16.22 16.55 13.69
CA ASP A 157 -17.15 17.63 13.29
C ASP A 157 -16.48 19.02 13.20
N MET A 158 -15.17 19.13 13.46
CA MET A 158 -14.42 20.35 13.14
C MET A 158 -14.21 20.47 11.63
N PRO A 159 -14.39 21.67 11.04
CA PRO A 159 -14.35 21.84 9.60
C PRO A 159 -13.04 21.29 9.05
N LYS A 160 -13.15 20.42 8.03
CA LYS A 160 -12.05 20.09 7.13
C LYS A 160 -11.33 21.39 6.86
N SER A 161 -10.03 21.44 7.16
CA SER A 161 -9.18 22.60 6.87
C SER A 161 -9.63 23.16 5.53
N THR A 162 -10.23 24.35 5.56
CA THR A 162 -10.61 25.02 4.33
C THR A 162 -9.29 25.25 3.62
N CYS A 163 -9.04 24.46 2.59
CA CYS A 163 -8.10 24.83 1.54
C CYS A 163 -8.77 26.00 0.80
N ASP A 164 -8.76 27.17 1.46
CA ASP A 164 -9.07 28.44 0.84
C ASP A 164 -7.88 28.82 -0.03
N GLY A 165 -7.99 28.56 -1.34
CA GLY A 165 -7.04 29.05 -2.33
C GLY A 165 -6.37 27.96 -3.18
N GLU A 166 -6.92 27.78 -4.38
CA GLU A 166 -6.28 27.44 -5.67
C GLU A 166 -5.40 26.17 -5.85
N ASP A 167 -4.99 25.42 -4.83
CA ASP A 167 -4.13 24.23 -5.00
C ASP A 167 -4.83 22.88 -4.74
N CYS A 168 -6.12 22.78 -5.05
CA CYS A 168 -6.86 21.50 -5.06
C CYS A 168 -6.56 20.68 -6.33
N PHE A 169 -5.32 20.23 -6.51
CA PHE A 169 -5.07 19.04 -7.32
C PHE A 169 -5.24 17.81 -6.43
N ALA A 170 -6.49 17.35 -6.33
CA ALA A 170 -6.78 15.97 -6.00
C ALA A 170 -6.85 15.19 -7.33
N PRO A 171 -5.82 14.42 -7.72
CA PRO A 171 -6.06 13.38 -8.68
C PRO A 171 -6.78 12.26 -7.93
N CYS A 172 -8.00 11.95 -8.36
CA CYS A 172 -8.38 10.55 -8.43
C CYS A 172 -7.36 9.82 -9.31
N LEU A 173 -6.25 9.38 -8.73
CA LEU A 173 -5.31 8.40 -9.29
C LEU A 173 -5.13 7.29 -8.28
#